data_AF-D4XD53-F1
#
_entry.id   AF-D4XD53-F1
#
_cell.length_a   1.000
_cell.length_b   1.000
_cell.length_c   1.000
_cell.angle_alpha   90.00
_cell.angle_beta   90.00
_cell.angle_gamma   90.00
#
_symmetry.space_group_name_H-M   'P 1'
#
loop_
_entity.id
_entity.type
_entity.pdbx_description
1 polymer ?
#
loop_
_entity_poly.entity_id
_entity_poly.type
_entity_poly.pdbx_seq_one_letter_code
_entity_poly.pdbx_strand_id
1 'polypeptide(L)'
;MAQRSDQWKNMPIGSRSLNSFFQHCFGLGPVQYLHLRRLHHIRAALRDMREPSATIADVFEWGGYPYSAYALSRYRAIFGEPPSETRARSPVMQGT
;
A
#
# COMPACT_ATOMS: atom_id res chain seq x y z
N MET A 1 2.86 4.47 13.14
CA MET A 1 2.42 5.88 12.97
C MET A 1 2.02 6.15 11.51
N ALA A 2 0.94 5.55 11.03
CA ALA A 2 0.44 5.74 9.66
C ALA A 2 -0.97 6.34 9.71
N GLN A 3 -1.10 7.60 10.13
CA GLN A 3 -2.39 8.28 10.14
C GLN A 3 -2.20 9.78 9.92
N ARG A 4 -2.16 10.19 8.65
CA ARG A 4 -2.32 11.61 8.27
C ARG A 4 -2.74 11.81 6.80
N SER A 5 -3.39 10.82 6.19
CA SER A 5 -3.80 10.90 4.77
C SER A 5 -5.09 11.68 4.52
N ASP A 6 -5.78 12.15 5.57
CA ASP A 6 -7.17 12.64 5.42
C ASP A 6 -7.27 14.17 5.61
N GLN A 7 -6.13 14.84 5.77
CA GLN A 7 -6.02 16.30 5.98
C GLN A 7 -6.57 17.11 4.80
N TRP A 8 -6.80 16.50 3.64
CA TRP A 8 -7.39 17.17 2.47
C TRP A 8 -8.89 17.41 2.61
N LYS A 9 -9.59 16.72 3.53
CA LYS A 9 -11.03 16.98 3.79
C LYS A 9 -11.29 18.39 4.32
N ASN A 10 -10.31 19.00 4.99
CA ASN A 10 -10.41 20.36 5.54
C ASN A 10 -9.75 21.43 4.68
N MET A 11 -9.24 21.08 3.49
CA MET A 11 -8.66 22.07 2.58
C MET A 11 -9.80 22.76 1.82
N PRO A 12 -9.82 24.10 1.69
CA PRO A 12 -10.88 24.86 1.00
C PRO A 12 -11.00 24.62 -0.52
N ILE A 13 -10.35 23.59 -1.04
CA ILE A 13 -10.44 23.16 -2.45
C ILE A 13 -11.65 22.24 -2.63
N GLY A 14 -12.54 22.61 -3.54
CA GLY A 14 -13.69 21.80 -3.88
C GLY A 14 -13.28 20.38 -4.30
N SER A 15 -14.08 19.39 -3.92
CA SER A 15 -13.84 17.98 -4.24
C SER A 15 -13.67 17.69 -5.74
N ARG A 16 -14.25 18.52 -6.62
CA ARG A 16 -14.00 18.49 -8.07
C ARG A 16 -12.60 18.95 -8.47
N SER A 17 -12.08 20.03 -7.91
CA SER A 17 -10.72 20.51 -8.21
C SER A 17 -9.67 19.53 -7.69
N LEU A 18 -9.90 18.95 -6.52
CA LEU A 18 -9.01 17.91 -5.99
C LEU A 18 -9.04 16.66 -6.89
N ASN A 19 -10.22 16.17 -7.25
CA ASN A 19 -10.32 15.00 -8.13
C ASN A 19 -9.70 15.30 -9.51
N SER A 20 -10.00 16.45 -10.09
CA SER A 20 -9.41 16.88 -11.37
C SER A 20 -7.90 17.01 -11.29
N PHE A 21 -7.35 17.55 -10.20
CA PHE A 21 -5.90 17.63 -9.98
C PHE A 21 -5.27 16.24 -9.90
N PHE A 22 -5.83 15.32 -9.12
CA PHE A 22 -5.31 13.96 -9.01
C PHE A 22 -5.41 13.20 -10.34
N GLN A 23 -6.50 13.37 -11.07
CA GLN A 23 -6.66 12.81 -12.41
C GLN A 23 -5.68 13.42 -13.42
N HIS A 24 -5.43 14.72 -13.36
CA HIS A 24 -4.52 15.41 -14.28
C HIS A 24 -3.05 15.09 -14.00
N CYS A 25 -2.64 15.04 -12.73
CA CYS A 25 -1.26 14.77 -12.34
C CYS A 25 -0.91 13.28 -12.30
N PHE A 26 -1.87 12.42 -11.91
CA PHE A 26 -1.60 11.00 -11.65
C PHE A 26 -2.49 10.04 -12.45
N GLY A 27 -3.48 10.52 -13.21
CA GLY A 27 -4.43 9.67 -13.94
C GLY A 27 -5.34 8.84 -13.03
N LEU A 28 -5.36 9.14 -11.73
CA LEU A 28 -6.03 8.34 -10.70
C LEU A 28 -6.87 9.26 -9.82
N GLY A 29 -7.98 8.72 -9.31
CA GLY A 29 -8.73 9.43 -8.26
C GLY A 29 -7.94 9.48 -6.94
N PRO A 30 -8.20 10.48 -6.08
CA PRO A 30 -7.46 10.66 -4.81
C PRO A 30 -7.51 9.41 -3.91
N VAL A 31 -8.66 8.74 -3.84
CA VAL A 31 -8.82 7.48 -3.08
C VAL A 31 -7.97 6.35 -3.68
N GLN A 32 -7.94 6.25 -5.01
CA GLN A 32 -7.19 5.21 -5.72
C GLN A 32 -5.68 5.42 -5.56
N TYR A 33 -5.23 6.67 -5.59
CA TYR A 33 -3.86 7.04 -5.25
C TYR A 33 -3.49 6.67 -3.81
N LEU A 34 -4.37 6.92 -2.83
CA LEU A 34 -4.13 6.53 -1.44
C LEU A 34 -4.01 5.00 -1.29
N HIS A 35 -4.87 4.23 -1.95
CA HIS A 35 -4.75 2.77 -1.97
C HIS A 35 -3.42 2.31 -2.57
N LEU A 36 -3.03 2.88 -3.71
CA LEU A 36 -1.76 2.58 -4.36
C LEU A 36 -0.59 2.87 -3.42
N ARG A 37 -0.57 4.05 -2.80
CA ARG A 37 0.49 4.47 -1.86
C ARG A 37 0.57 3.54 -0.65
N ARG A 38 -0.56 3.11 -0.08
CA ARG A 38 -0.58 2.13 1.03
C ARG A 38 0.00 0.79 0.60
N LEU A 39 -0.40 0.28 -0.57
CA LEU A 39 0.10 -0.99 -1.08
C LEU A 39 1.61 -0.96 -1.37
N HIS A 40 2.15 0.17 -1.84
CA HIS A 40 3.61 0.36 -1.96
C HIS A 40 4.31 0.32 -0.61
N HIS A 41 3.72 0.91 0.44
CA HIS A 41 4.29 0.88 1.78
C HIS A 41 4.31 -0.55 2.35
N ILE A 42 3.22 -1.30 2.16
CA ILE A 42 3.14 -2.73 2.51
C ILE A 42 4.21 -3.52 1.76
N ARG A 43 4.38 -3.29 0.45
CA ARG A 43 5.43 -3.94 -0.34
C ARG A 43 6.83 -3.65 0.20
N ALA A 44 7.10 -2.41 0.59
CA ALA A 44 8.38 -2.04 1.21
C ALA A 44 8.59 -2.76 2.54
N ALA A 45 7.57 -2.80 3.40
CA ALA A 45 7.63 -3.52 4.68
C ALA A 45 7.83 -5.03 4.48
N LEU A 46 7.16 -5.66 3.51
CA LEU A 46 7.37 -7.07 3.16
C LEU A 46 8.79 -7.36 2.66
N ARG A 47 9.43 -6.40 2.00
CA ARG A 47 10.82 -6.53 1.51
C ARG A 47 11.85 -6.26 2.60
N ASP A 48 11.54 -5.41 3.57
CA ASP A 48 12.43 -5.01 4.67
C ASP A 48 12.14 -5.81 5.96
N MET A 49 11.36 -6.89 5.85
CA MET A 49 11.00 -7.75 6.97
C MET A 49 12.24 -8.44 7.55
N ARG A 50 12.85 -7.75 8.51
CA ARG A 50 13.96 -8.24 9.34
C ARG A 50 13.47 -9.23 10.40
N GLU A 51 12.19 -9.16 10.76
CA GLU A 51 11.52 -10.03 11.73
C GLU A 51 10.81 -11.19 11.02
N PRO A 52 11.33 -12.42 11.09
CA PRO A 52 10.77 -13.58 10.39
C PRO A 52 9.41 -14.05 10.94
N SER A 53 9.06 -13.63 12.16
CA SER A 53 7.86 -14.05 12.89
C SER A 53 6.57 -13.34 12.46
N ALA A 54 6.66 -12.15 11.88
CA ALA A 54 5.47 -11.41 11.45
C ALA A 54 4.85 -12.05 10.19
N THR A 55 3.53 -12.18 10.19
CA THR A 55 2.79 -12.76 9.06
C THR A 55 2.50 -11.70 8.00
N ILE A 56 2.15 -12.13 6.79
CA ILE A 56 1.73 -11.21 5.74
C ILE A 56 0.48 -10.43 6.18
N ALA A 57 -0.44 -11.06 6.91
CA ALA A 57 -1.63 -10.41 7.45
C ALA A 57 -1.25 -9.28 8.41
N ASP A 58 -0.29 -9.51 9.31
CA ASP A 58 0.17 -8.49 10.27
C ASP A 58 0.70 -7.25 9.55
N VAL A 59 1.47 -7.42 8.47
CA VAL A 59 2.00 -6.29 7.70
C VAL A 59 0.89 -5.47 7.03
N PHE A 60 -0.15 -6.14 6.54
CA PHE A 60 -1.31 -5.47 5.97
C PHE A 60 -2.06 -4.67 7.04
N GLU A 61 -2.27 -5.25 8.22
CA GLU A 61 -2.91 -4.57 9.36
C GLU A 61 -2.08 -3.38 9.86
N TRP A 62 -0.75 -3.53 9.98
CA TRP A 62 0.16 -2.43 10.32
C TRP A 62 0.15 -1.30 9.29
N GLY A 63 -0.05 -1.65 8.01
CA GLY A 63 -0.22 -0.70 6.90
C GLY A 63 -1.59 -0.03 6.84
N GLY A 64 -2.52 -0.37 7.74
CA GLY A 64 -3.89 0.15 7.75
C GLY A 64 -4.67 -0.27 6.49
N TYR A 65 -4.39 -1.47 5.97
CA TYR A 65 -5.05 -2.05 4.82
C TYR A 65 -5.57 -3.44 5.21
N PRO A 66 -6.90 -3.64 5.33
CA PRO A 66 -7.44 -4.88 5.87
C PRO A 66 -7.04 -6.09 5.03
N TYR A 67 -6.53 -7.11 5.69
CA TYR A 67 -6.16 -8.35 5.02
C TYR A 67 -7.41 -9.08 4.50
N SER A 68 -7.56 -9.12 3.17
CA SER A 68 -8.75 -9.69 2.51
C SER A 68 -8.42 -10.21 1.11
N ALA A 69 -9.24 -11.10 0.57
CA ALA A 69 -9.09 -11.58 -0.82
C ALA A 69 -9.09 -10.43 -1.84
N TYR A 70 -9.87 -9.37 -1.56
CA TYR A 70 -9.86 -8.15 -2.37
C TYR A 70 -8.52 -7.40 -2.31
N ALA A 71 -7.94 -7.26 -1.11
CA ALA A 71 -6.63 -6.65 -0.93
C ALA A 71 -5.54 -7.41 -1.71
N LEU A 72 -5.54 -8.74 -1.61
CA LEU A 72 -4.59 -9.62 -2.29
C LEU A 72 -4.73 -9.56 -3.81
N SER A 73 -5.97 -9.62 -4.32
CA SER A 73 -6.25 -9.48 -5.75
C SER A 73 -5.77 -8.15 -6.29
N ARG A 74 -6.06 -7.05 -5.58
CA ARG A 74 -5.61 -5.71 -5.96
C ARG A 74 -4.08 -5.56 -5.88
N TYR A 75 -3.44 -6.12 -4.86
CA TYR A 75 -1.97 -6.13 -4.74
C TYR A 75 -1.35 -6.82 -5.96
N ARG A 76 -1.84 -8.02 -6.30
CA ARG A 76 -1.36 -8.78 -7.46
C ARG A 76 -1.62 -8.05 -8.78
N ALA A 77 -2.76 -7.38 -8.93
CA ALA A 77 -3.06 -6.59 -10.12
C ALA A 77 -2.10 -5.40 -10.31
N ILE A 78 -1.60 -4.82 -9.22
CA ILE A 78 -0.68 -3.66 -9.27
C ILE A 78 0.78 -4.10 -9.43
N PHE A 79 1.19 -5.17 -8.76
CA PHE A 79 2.60 -5.57 -8.67
C PHE A 79 2.96 -6.82 -9.49
N GLY A 80 1.98 -7.52 -10.06
CA GLY A 80 2.17 -8.75 -10.83
C GLY A 80 2.40 -10.01 -10.00
N GLU A 81 2.74 -9.86 -8.71
CA GLU A 81 3.08 -10.95 -7.79
C GLU A 81 2.23 -10.86 -6.50
N PRO A 82 1.95 -11.99 -5.82
CA PRO A 82 1.34 -11.98 -4.50
C PRO A 82 2.34 -11.52 -3.42
N PRO A 83 1.86 -10.99 -2.28
CA PRO A 83 2.74 -10.51 -1.20
C PRO A 83 3.63 -11.60 -0.60
N SER A 84 3.23 -12.88 -0.68
CA SER A 84 4.06 -14.03 -0.29
C SER A 84 5.32 -14.16 -1.14
N GLU A 85 5.22 -13.93 -2.45
CA GLU A 85 6.34 -13.98 -3.37
C GLU A 85 7.24 -12.75 -3.21
N THR A 86 6.65 -11.57 -2.97
CA THR A 86 7.41 -10.37 -2.56
C THR A 86 8.24 -10.64 -1.30
N ARG A 87 7.67 -11.31 -0.29
CA ARG A 87 8.40 -11.71 0.93
C ARG A 87 9.51 -12.73 0.62
N ALA A 88 9.22 -13.74 -0.21
CA ALA A 88 10.23 -14.74 -0.59
C ALA A 88 11.40 -14.15 -1.39
N ARG A 89 11.16 -13.06 -2.12
CA ARG A 89 12.18 -12.28 -2.85
C ARG A 89 12.93 -11.27 -1.99
N SER A 90 12.47 -11.01 -0.76
CA SER A 90 13.31 -10.26 0.17
C SER A 90 14.61 -11.05 0.34
N PRO A 91 15.78 -10.43 0.15
CA PRO A 91 17.05 -11.06 0.46
C PRO A 91 17.20 -11.14 1.98
N VAL A 92 16.32 -11.91 2.64
CA VAL A 92 16.68 -12.56 3.89
C VAL A 92 17.89 -13.40 3.53
N MET A 93 19.01 -13.03 4.15
CA MET A 93 20.27 -13.73 4.04
C MET A 93 20.02 -15.22 4.26
N GLN A 94 19.96 -15.99 3.17
CA GLN A 94 20.31 -17.40 3.17
C GLN A 94 21.82 -17.43 3.44
N GLY A 95 22.18 -17.32 4.71
CA GLY A 95 23.55 -17.17 5.16
C GLY A 95 23.84 -18.10 6.31
N THR A 96 24.38 -19.27 5.94
CA THR A 96 25.27 -20.17 6.70
C THR A 96 24.65 -21.04 7.79
#